data_AF-A0A961YZA8-F1
#
_entry.id   AF-A0A961YZA8-F1
#
_cell.length_a   1.000
_cell.length_b   1.000
_cell.length_c   1.000
_cell.angle_alpha   90.00
_cell.angle_beta   90.00
_cell.angle_gamma   90.00
#
_symmetry.space_group_name_H-M   'P 1'
#
loop_
_entity.id
_entity.type
_entity.pdbx_description
1 polymer ?
#
loop_
_entity_poly.entity_id
_entity_poly.type
_entity_poly.pdbx_seq_one_letter_code
_entity_poly.pdbx_strand_id
1 'polypeptide(L)'
;MALLGCWRSARRPVSRQNRTIFAIAGVWALVPVAAPAEAIDAVRQSELKALVRQDCGSCHGMTLKGGLGKPLLPEALSGLEVASIASIILDGVPGQPMPPWRGLLSQADAIWIAQRLKEGFPQ
;
A
#
# COMPACT_ATOMS: atom_id res chain seq x y z
N MET A 1 -31.84 86.00 -13.67
CA MET A 1 -31.82 85.40 -12.31
C MET A 1 -31.06 84.08 -12.38
N ALA A 2 -30.22 83.83 -11.36
CA ALA A 2 -29.42 82.61 -11.08
C ALA A 2 -28.16 82.38 -11.97
N LEU A 3 -26.96 82.80 -11.53
CA LEU A 3 -25.99 82.13 -10.62
C LEU A 3 -25.07 81.15 -11.38
N LEU A 4 -23.80 81.50 -11.59
CA LEU A 4 -22.64 81.05 -10.80
C LEU A 4 -22.51 79.52 -10.68
N GLY A 5 -21.45 78.95 -11.26
CA GLY A 5 -21.10 77.54 -11.11
C GLY A 5 -19.76 77.18 -11.75
N CYS A 6 -18.68 77.53 -11.07
CA CYS A 6 -17.32 77.07 -11.33
C CYS A 6 -17.26 75.53 -11.19
N TRP A 7 -16.62 74.81 -12.11
CA TRP A 7 -15.72 73.70 -11.76
C TRP A 7 -14.90 73.21 -12.95
N ARG A 8 -13.58 73.34 -12.80
CA ARG A 8 -12.53 72.78 -13.65
C ARG A 8 -12.39 71.30 -13.27
N SER A 9 -12.74 70.38 -14.17
CA SER A 9 -12.44 68.96 -13.98
C SER A 9 -11.56 68.43 -15.11
N ALA A 10 -10.42 67.91 -14.67
CA ALA A 10 -9.26 67.48 -15.42
C ALA A 10 -9.56 66.50 -16.56
N ARG A 11 -8.83 66.66 -17.66
CA ARG A 11 -8.71 65.66 -18.73
C ARG A 11 -8.12 64.38 -18.11
N ARG A 12 -8.87 63.28 -18.14
CA ARG A 12 -8.38 61.96 -17.73
C ARG A 12 -7.53 61.39 -18.87
N PRO A 13 -6.26 61.02 -18.66
CA PRO A 13 -5.51 60.27 -19.67
C PRO A 13 -6.11 58.86 -19.77
N VAL A 14 -6.50 58.47 -20.99
CA VAL A 14 -6.86 57.08 -21.32
C VAL A 14 -5.64 56.21 -21.05
N SER A 15 -5.70 55.41 -20.00
CA SER A 15 -4.68 54.41 -19.70
C SER A 15 -4.73 53.33 -20.79
N ARG A 16 -3.62 53.18 -21.51
CA ARG A 16 -3.40 52.14 -22.52
C ARG A 16 -3.35 50.81 -21.78
N GLN A 17 -4.50 50.15 -21.65
CA GLN A 17 -4.60 48.87 -20.95
C GLN A 17 -3.90 47.78 -21.77
N ASN A 18 -2.66 47.50 -21.39
CA ASN A 18 -1.82 46.48 -22.01
C ASN A 18 -2.41 45.09 -21.71
N ARG A 19 -3.23 44.57 -22.62
CA ARG A 19 -3.84 43.25 -22.52
C ARG A 19 -2.78 42.18 -22.82
N THR A 20 -1.92 41.89 -21.85
CA THR A 20 -1.09 40.67 -21.89
C THR A 20 -1.99 39.48 -21.60
N ILE A 21 -2.40 38.79 -22.66
CA ILE A 21 -3.09 37.49 -22.59
C ILE A 21 -2.07 36.49 -22.05
N PHE A 22 -2.21 36.08 -20.79
CA PHE A 22 -1.47 34.93 -20.26
C PHE A 22 -2.07 33.66 -20.88
N ALA A 23 -1.41 33.12 -21.90
CA ALA A 23 -1.72 31.80 -22.44
C ALA A 23 -1.24 30.74 -21.44
N ILE A 24 -2.15 30.25 -20.60
CA ILE A 24 -1.87 29.13 -19.70
C ILE A 24 -1.94 27.85 -20.53
N ALA A 25 -0.80 27.41 -21.08
CA ALA A 25 -0.67 26.09 -21.70
C ALA A 25 -0.76 25.03 -20.59
N GLY A 26 -1.96 24.51 -20.33
CA GLY A 26 -2.19 23.47 -19.33
C GLY A 26 -1.58 22.13 -19.78
N VAL A 27 -0.46 21.76 -19.17
CA VAL A 27 0.09 20.40 -19.25
C VAL A 27 -0.78 19.50 -18.37
N TRP A 28 -1.64 18.69 -19.00
CA TRP A 28 -2.40 17.66 -18.33
C TRP A 28 -1.47 16.47 -18.01
N ALA A 29 -0.90 16.47 -16.81
CA ALA A 29 -0.15 15.31 -16.33
C ALA A 29 -1.11 14.14 -16.08
N LEU A 30 -0.92 13.03 -16.80
CA LEU A 30 -1.61 11.77 -16.54
C LEU A 30 -1.09 11.19 -15.22
N VAL A 31 -1.89 11.29 -14.16
CA VAL A 31 -1.61 10.62 -12.89
C VAL A 31 -2.12 9.17 -13.01
N PRO A 32 -1.24 8.15 -12.88
CA PRO A 32 -1.71 6.77 -12.84
C PRO A 32 -2.55 6.55 -11.58
N VAL A 33 -3.81 6.16 -11.77
CA VAL A 33 -4.68 5.72 -10.68
C VAL A 33 -4.29 4.28 -10.34
N ALA A 34 -3.67 4.08 -9.18
CA ALA A 34 -3.42 2.74 -8.65
C ALA A 34 -4.76 2.09 -8.27
N ALA A 35 -5.04 0.91 -8.80
CA ALA A 35 -6.20 0.12 -8.38
C ALA A 35 -6.03 -0.31 -6.91
N PRO A 36 -7.13 -0.36 -6.12
CA PRO A 36 -7.06 -0.86 -4.76
C PRO A 36 -6.63 -2.34 -4.78
N ALA A 37 -5.71 -2.72 -3.90
CA ALA A 37 -5.42 -4.13 -3.67
C ALA A 37 -6.70 -4.81 -3.17
N GLU A 38 -7.16 -5.84 -3.87
CA GLU A 38 -8.30 -6.63 -3.42
C GLU A 38 -7.97 -7.23 -2.06
N ALA A 39 -8.82 -6.91 -1.07
CA ALA A 39 -8.69 -7.50 0.25
C ALA A 39 -8.99 -9.00 0.16
N ILE A 40 -8.18 -9.81 0.84
CA ILE A 40 -8.45 -11.25 0.98
C ILE A 40 -9.78 -11.41 1.72
N ASP A 41 -10.76 -12.07 1.11
CA ASP A 41 -12.07 -12.27 1.72
C ASP A 41 -12.03 -13.23 2.93
N ALA A 42 -13.10 -13.25 3.72
CA ALA A 42 -13.15 -14.02 4.97
C ALA A 42 -13.06 -15.54 4.77
N VAL A 43 -13.53 -16.05 3.62
CA VAL A 43 -13.45 -17.49 3.31
C VAL A 43 -11.98 -17.83 3.07
N ARG A 44 -11.31 -17.07 2.20
CA ARG A 44 -9.90 -17.28 1.91
C ARG A 44 -9.02 -17.09 3.15
N GLN A 45 -9.29 -16.09 3.99
CA GLN A 45 -8.57 -15.93 5.26
C GLN A 45 -8.69 -17.17 6.16
N SER A 46 -9.85 -17.84 6.16
CA SER A 46 -10.06 -19.06 6.95
C SER A 46 -9.26 -20.24 6.41
N GLU A 47 -9.18 -20.39 5.10
CA GLU A 47 -8.31 -21.38 4.44
C GLU A 47 -6.83 -21.14 4.74
N LEU A 48 -6.37 -19.89 4.62
CA LEU A 48 -4.98 -19.52 4.91
C LEU A 48 -4.61 -19.79 6.37
N LYS A 49 -5.53 -19.52 7.32
CA LYS A 49 -5.34 -19.88 8.73
C LYS A 49 -5.20 -21.38 8.90
N ALA A 50 -6.07 -22.17 8.27
CA ALA A 50 -6.00 -23.63 8.33
C ALA A 50 -4.67 -24.15 7.77
N LEU A 51 -4.24 -23.66 6.60
CA LEU A 51 -2.97 -24.01 5.97
C LEU A 51 -1.78 -23.71 6.90
N VAL A 52 -1.72 -22.51 7.48
CA VAL A 52 -0.61 -22.15 8.38
C VAL A 52 -0.60 -23.06 9.62
N ARG A 53 -1.76 -23.42 10.16
CA ARG A 53 -1.85 -24.27 11.35
C ARG A 53 -1.51 -25.73 11.07
N GLN A 54 -2.03 -26.30 9.98
CA GLN A 54 -1.89 -27.72 9.69
C GLN A 54 -0.59 -28.01 8.96
N ASP A 55 -0.31 -27.26 7.90
CA ASP A 55 0.83 -27.53 7.03
C ASP A 55 2.12 -26.89 7.55
N CYS A 56 2.10 -25.58 7.87
CA CYS A 56 3.29 -24.94 8.42
C CYS A 56 3.55 -25.37 9.87
N GLY A 57 2.49 -25.55 10.65
CA GLY A 57 2.58 -26.02 12.04
C GLY A 57 3.18 -27.42 12.19
N SER A 58 3.12 -28.28 11.16
CA SER A 58 3.74 -29.61 11.20
C SER A 58 5.25 -29.56 11.46
N CYS A 59 5.95 -28.55 10.92
CA CYS A 59 7.39 -28.34 11.16
C CYS A 59 7.65 -27.27 12.21
N HIS A 60 6.89 -26.17 12.17
CA HIS A 60 7.09 -25.00 13.04
C HIS A 60 6.37 -25.11 14.39
N GLY A 61 5.77 -26.27 14.67
CA GLY A 61 4.94 -26.55 15.84
C GLY A 61 3.51 -26.04 15.66
N MET A 62 2.51 -26.78 16.16
CA MET A 62 1.08 -26.38 16.06
C MET A 62 0.78 -25.01 16.70
N THR A 63 1.63 -24.59 17.64
CA THR A 63 1.57 -23.27 18.29
C THR A 63 2.51 -22.24 17.67
N LEU A 64 3.20 -22.58 16.58
CA LEU A 64 4.20 -21.77 15.86
C LEU A 64 5.43 -21.37 16.69
N LYS A 65 5.63 -22.00 17.86
CA LYS A 65 6.76 -21.76 18.77
C LYS A 65 8.07 -22.43 18.32
N GLY A 66 8.06 -23.13 17.20
CA GLY A 66 9.19 -23.90 16.69
C GLY A 66 9.09 -25.39 17.02
N GLY A 67 9.91 -26.17 16.33
CA GLY A 67 9.99 -27.63 16.43
C GLY A 67 11.15 -28.11 15.56
N LEU A 68 10.85 -28.82 14.47
CA LEU A 68 11.83 -29.10 13.43
C LEU A 68 12.23 -27.82 12.67
N GLY A 69 11.25 -26.95 12.45
CA GLY A 69 11.44 -25.60 11.90
C GLY A 69 11.60 -24.54 12.98
N LYS A 70 12.11 -23.38 12.58
CA LYS A 70 12.27 -22.19 13.46
C LYS A 70 10.92 -21.66 13.96
N PRO A 71 10.83 -20.93 15.07
CA PRO A 71 9.58 -20.25 15.45
C PRO A 71 9.09 -19.28 14.37
N LEU A 72 7.77 -19.17 14.21
CA LEU A 72 7.10 -18.19 13.33
C LEU A 72 6.34 -17.13 14.16
N LEU A 73 6.87 -16.82 15.35
CA LEU A 73 6.33 -15.80 16.25
C LEU A 73 6.84 -14.40 15.87
N PRO A 74 6.12 -13.33 16.27
CA PRO A 74 6.52 -11.95 16.02
C PRO A 74 7.98 -11.65 16.38
N GLU A 75 8.45 -12.12 17.54
CA GLU A 75 9.80 -11.84 18.03
C GLU A 75 10.87 -12.43 17.11
N ALA A 76 10.63 -13.65 16.62
CA ALA A 76 11.53 -14.35 15.71
C ALA A 76 11.55 -13.75 14.29
N LEU A 77 10.46 -13.08 13.90
CA LEU A 77 10.27 -12.45 12.58
C LEU A 77 10.52 -10.93 12.60
N SER A 78 10.92 -10.37 13.75
CA SER A 78 11.04 -8.92 13.96
C SER A 78 12.01 -8.26 12.97
N GLY A 79 13.16 -8.89 12.71
CA GLY A 79 14.18 -8.40 11.77
C GLY A 79 13.93 -8.67 10.29
N LEU A 80 12.80 -9.28 9.93
CA LEU A 80 12.46 -9.58 8.53
C LEU A 80 11.32 -8.68 8.04
N GLU A 81 11.47 -8.10 6.86
CA GLU A 81 10.38 -7.37 6.20
C GLU A 81 9.25 -8.32 5.78
N VAL A 82 8.01 -7.82 5.75
CA VAL A 82 6.83 -8.59 5.29
C VAL A 82 7.07 -9.19 3.90
N ALA A 83 7.65 -8.42 2.98
CA ALA A 83 7.96 -8.89 1.63
C ALA A 83 9.00 -10.03 1.62
N SER A 84 9.98 -9.99 2.53
CA SER A 84 10.98 -11.05 2.67
C SER A 84 10.35 -12.34 3.19
N ILE A 85 9.47 -12.23 4.20
CA ILE A 85 8.72 -13.38 4.72
C ILE A 85 7.80 -13.96 3.65
N ALA A 86 7.09 -13.12 2.90
CA ALA A 86 6.24 -13.54 1.80
C ALA A 86 7.03 -14.27 0.70
N SER A 87 8.23 -13.78 0.36
CA SER A 87 9.11 -14.45 -0.61
C SER A 87 9.55 -15.83 -0.10
N ILE A 88 9.96 -15.92 1.17
CA ILE A 88 10.30 -17.21 1.79
C ILE A 88 9.11 -18.18 1.79
N ILE A 89 7.89 -17.70 2.04
CA ILE A 89 6.67 -18.54 1.95
C ILE A 89 6.49 -19.06 0.52
N LEU A 90 6.62 -18.19 -0.49
CA LEU A 90 6.38 -18.58 -1.88
C LEU A 90 7.47 -19.49 -2.44
N ASP A 91 8.73 -19.19 -2.13
CA ASP A 91 9.93 -19.82 -2.68
C ASP A 91 10.49 -20.96 -1.83
N GLY A 92 10.04 -21.08 -0.58
CA GLY A 92 10.69 -21.93 0.40
C GLY A 92 12.08 -21.42 0.73
N VAL A 93 12.91 -22.31 1.27
CA VAL A 93 14.33 -21.99 1.52
C VAL A 93 15.22 -23.01 0.81
N PRO A 94 16.03 -22.60 -0.18
CA PRO A 94 16.86 -23.50 -0.96
C PRO A 94 17.76 -24.37 -0.07
N GLY A 95 17.77 -25.68 -0.34
CA GLY A 95 18.56 -26.65 0.42
C GLY A 95 18.06 -26.94 1.83
N GLN A 96 16.89 -26.41 2.24
CA GLN A 96 16.26 -26.72 3.52
C GLN A 96 14.91 -27.43 3.32
N PRO A 97 14.40 -28.14 4.32
CA PRO A 97 13.10 -28.83 4.24
C PRO A 97 11.88 -27.90 4.11
N MET A 98 12.06 -26.57 4.13
CA MET A 98 10.96 -25.61 3.99
C MET A 98 10.56 -25.49 2.51
N PRO A 99 9.38 -26.01 2.10
CA PRO A 99 9.02 -26.11 0.68
C PRO A 99 8.46 -24.80 0.11
N PRO A 100 8.48 -24.62 -1.23
CA PRO A 100 7.79 -23.51 -1.91
C PRO A 100 6.28 -23.70 -1.96
N TRP A 101 5.52 -22.61 -1.83
CA TRP A 101 4.05 -22.61 -1.80
C TRP A 101 3.37 -21.94 -3.00
N ARG A 102 4.10 -21.51 -4.03
CA ARG A 102 3.52 -20.86 -5.24
C ARG A 102 2.45 -21.67 -5.96
N GLY A 103 2.43 -23.00 -5.80
CA GLY A 103 1.38 -23.84 -6.37
C GLY A 103 0.00 -23.67 -5.71
N LEU A 104 -0.05 -23.07 -4.51
CA LEU A 104 -1.25 -22.95 -3.68
C LEU A 104 -1.53 -21.51 -3.21
N LEU A 105 -0.49 -20.68 -3.14
CA LEU A 105 -0.55 -19.32 -2.61
C LEU A 105 -0.20 -18.29 -3.69
N SER A 106 -1.04 -17.27 -3.78
CA SER A 106 -0.72 -16.05 -4.52
C SER A 106 0.24 -15.15 -3.74
N GLN A 107 0.79 -14.12 -4.40
CA GLN A 107 1.57 -13.09 -3.74
C GLN A 107 0.78 -12.37 -2.63
N ALA A 108 -0.51 -12.12 -2.86
CA ALA A 108 -1.38 -11.47 -1.89
C ALA A 108 -1.63 -12.36 -0.66
N ASP A 109 -1.84 -13.66 -0.85
CA ASP A 109 -1.97 -14.62 0.25
C ASP A 109 -0.71 -14.65 1.12
N ALA A 110 0.47 -14.72 0.50
CA ALA A 110 1.74 -14.78 1.22
C ALA A 110 2.04 -13.49 1.99
N ILE A 111 1.70 -12.32 1.42
CA ILE A 111 1.80 -11.03 2.13
C ILE A 111 0.85 -11.00 3.32
N TRP A 112 -0.39 -11.46 3.14
CA TRP A 112 -1.37 -11.51 4.22
C TRP A 112 -0.90 -12.42 5.36
N ILE A 113 -0.40 -13.62 5.05
CA ILE A 113 0.17 -14.55 6.04
C ILE A 113 1.34 -13.88 6.78
N ALA A 114 2.28 -13.29 6.03
CA ALA A 114 3.45 -12.63 6.61
C ALA A 114 3.08 -11.52 7.59
N GLN A 115 2.08 -10.69 7.25
CA GLN A 115 1.56 -9.66 8.15
C GLN A 115 0.96 -10.26 9.42
N ARG A 116 0.09 -11.27 9.30
CA ARG A 116 -0.53 -11.94 10.45
C ARG A 116 0.50 -12.61 11.36
N LEU A 117 1.56 -13.20 10.79
CA LEU A 117 2.65 -13.79 11.58
C LEU A 117 3.41 -12.72 12.39
N LYS A 118 3.70 -11.56 11.80
CA LYS A 118 4.36 -10.45 12.49
C LYS A 118 3.47 -9.80 13.58
N GLU A 119 2.16 -9.83 13.41
CA GLU A 119 1.19 -9.32 14.40
C GLU A 119 0.86 -10.33 15.52
N GLY A 120 1.23 -11.59 15.32
CA GLY A 120 0.78 -12.71 16.14
C GLY A 120 -0.36 -13.44 15.45
N PHE A 121 -0.08 -14.66 14.98
CA PHE A 121 -1.02 -15.36 14.12
C PHE A 121 -2.32 -15.70 14.85
N PRO A 122 -3.49 -15.38 14.29
CA PRO A 122 -4.78 -15.63 14.93
C PRO A 122 -4.95 -17.12 15.24
N GLN A 123 -5.53 -17.42 16.40
CA GLN A 123 -5.85 -18.80 16.79
C GLN A 123 -6.90 -19.37 15.86
#